data_AF-A0A250J6L3-F1
#
_entry.id   AF-A0A250J6L3-F1
#
_cell.length_a   1.000
_cell.length_b   1.000
_cell.length_c   1.000
_cell.angle_alpha   90.00
_cell.angle_beta   90.00
_cell.angle_gamma   90.00
#
_symmetry.space_group_name_H-M   'P 1'
#
loop_
_entity.id
_entity.type
_entity.pdbx_description
1 polymer ?
#
loop_
_entity_poly.entity_id
_entity_poly.type
_entity_poly.pdbx_seq_one_letter_code
_entity_poly.pdbx_strand_id
1 'polypeptide(L)'
;MIQTRLLPLLALLLVACHFPETPPGGPGKEPPLETPPTFTVHVPREITGDPSLYSSIHVLLGDGSRFRERLDESGVARFHDLAIVGPQDVSLVMVYSTGLVRVRTYLALEGNEVRLPFFLYPMSSTPWTKQGTLTGRVTGVVDSRFLSVSAGGKGLHGSTRLAADGSFSIDIRGDAPGTVDLFAQETDDSEQKVLRVGLERGIAVGSGATVGGLELELDHPVDQMLDVAVGGNGSRGGEMTASLQYLLDGRLLFSTSAFGTLPLAVPAIARTAPFETLTPRLRISSGEASTFPEGALQTEVPVGATSAVTATFLAPLRITSPAVGPLEAPGSASRAGLVLSWIPDGSAHLTEVELNRMGEPSPLAWSVMAPTSITSFTPFPLPTDLAPVTTFPAGAYGVEATSTWWAHASGYADFFTGRLNRDPGMEIRDTRLFAHVELQ
;
A
#
# COMPACT_ATOMS: atom_id res chain seq x y z
N MET A 1 59.10 -41.12 21.86
CA MET A 1 57.69 -41.08 22.32
C MET A 1 57.05 -39.81 21.80
N ILE A 2 55.78 -39.90 21.39
CA ILE A 2 54.87 -38.85 20.89
C ILE A 2 54.94 -38.61 19.38
N GLN A 3 54.32 -39.52 18.61
CA GLN A 3 53.85 -39.25 17.25
C GLN A 3 52.72 -40.23 16.90
N THR A 4 51.52 -40.05 17.49
CA THR A 4 50.35 -40.91 17.18
C THR A 4 49.01 -40.35 17.66
N ARG A 5 48.74 -39.03 17.56
CA ARG A 5 47.41 -38.47 17.89
C ARG A 5 46.98 -37.25 17.07
N LEU A 6 47.17 -37.25 15.74
CA LEU A 6 46.67 -36.15 14.88
C LEU A 6 45.79 -36.58 13.70
N LEU A 7 45.68 -37.88 13.39
CA LEU A 7 44.81 -38.36 12.30
C LEU A 7 43.30 -38.45 12.65
N PRO A 8 42.85 -38.82 13.86
CA PRO A 8 41.40 -38.94 14.11
C PRO A 8 40.68 -37.59 14.29
N LEU A 9 41.42 -36.49 14.53
CA LEU A 9 40.83 -35.15 14.66
C LEU A 9 40.58 -34.48 13.29
N LEU A 10 41.38 -34.81 12.27
CA LEU A 10 41.18 -34.29 10.91
C LEU A 10 39.96 -34.94 10.22
N ALA A 11 39.66 -36.20 10.54
CA ALA A 11 38.48 -36.89 10.03
C ALA A 11 37.17 -36.39 10.65
N LEU A 12 37.19 -35.88 11.90
CA LEU A 12 36.00 -35.29 12.54
C LEU A 12 35.71 -33.85 12.05
N LEU A 13 36.75 -33.10 11.66
CA LEU A 13 36.60 -31.74 11.10
C LEU A 13 36.07 -31.73 9.66
N LEU A 14 36.25 -32.82 8.91
CA LEU A 14 35.69 -32.96 7.55
C LEU A 14 34.22 -33.41 7.53
N VAL A 15 33.68 -33.91 8.66
CA VAL A 15 32.26 -34.29 8.80
C VAL A 15 31.41 -33.12 9.33
N ALA A 16 32.04 -32.10 9.95
CA ALA A 16 31.35 -30.92 10.49
C ALA A 16 31.18 -29.75 9.49
N CYS A 17 31.65 -29.90 8.24
CA CYS A 17 31.47 -28.91 7.17
C CYS A 17 30.53 -29.40 6.05
N HIS A 18 29.58 -30.29 6.37
CA HIS A 18 28.42 -30.50 5.50
C HIS A 18 27.44 -29.35 5.72
N PHE A 19 27.48 -28.39 4.80
CA PHE A 19 26.36 -27.48 4.57
C PHE A 19 25.09 -28.31 4.29
N PRO A 20 23.89 -27.84 4.70
CA PRO A 20 22.66 -28.51 4.31
C PRO A 20 22.59 -28.53 2.78
N GLU A 21 22.53 -29.74 2.23
CA GLU A 21 22.27 -29.96 0.81
C GLU A 21 21.02 -29.20 0.41
N THR A 22 21.18 -28.35 -0.59
CA THR A 22 20.07 -27.82 -1.39
C THR A 22 19.26 -29.02 -1.89
N PRO A 23 17.91 -29.03 -1.82
CA PRO A 23 17.15 -30.11 -2.42
C PRO A 23 17.48 -30.19 -3.92
N PRO A 24 17.50 -31.40 -4.51
CA PRO A 24 18.07 -31.62 -5.83
C PRO A 24 17.32 -30.81 -6.87
N GLY A 25 17.93 -29.72 -7.32
CA GLY A 25 17.61 -29.11 -8.59
C GLY A 25 17.83 -30.16 -9.67
N GLY A 26 16.79 -30.48 -10.43
CA GLY A 26 16.96 -31.20 -11.69
C GLY A 26 18.01 -30.47 -12.55
N PRO A 27 18.65 -31.15 -13.52
CA PRO A 27 19.73 -30.57 -14.30
C PRO A 27 19.19 -29.43 -15.16
N GLY A 28 19.16 -28.23 -14.58
CA GLY A 28 19.07 -26.99 -15.30
C GLY A 28 20.34 -26.90 -16.13
N LYS A 29 20.20 -27.07 -17.44
CA LYS A 29 21.22 -26.58 -18.36
C LYS A 29 21.49 -25.13 -17.98
N GLU A 30 22.73 -24.81 -17.63
CA GLU A 30 23.23 -23.45 -17.71
C GLU A 30 22.84 -22.94 -19.11
N PRO A 31 21.98 -21.92 -19.23
CA PRO A 31 21.58 -21.44 -20.54
C PRO A 31 22.83 -20.89 -21.25
N PRO A 32 22.99 -21.13 -22.57
CA PRO A 32 24.09 -20.56 -23.31
C PRO A 32 24.03 -19.03 -23.21
N LEU A 33 25.20 -18.39 -23.17
CA LEU A 33 25.31 -16.95 -23.32
C LEU A 33 24.50 -16.46 -24.54
N GLU A 34 23.67 -15.43 -24.31
CA GLU A 34 23.08 -14.49 -25.28
C GLU A 34 21.85 -14.92 -26.09
N THR A 35 20.86 -15.59 -25.48
CA THR A 35 19.47 -15.42 -25.99
C THR A 35 18.74 -14.44 -25.08
N PRO A 36 18.24 -13.28 -25.57
CA PRO A 36 17.45 -12.37 -24.74
C PRO A 36 16.21 -13.10 -24.23
N PRO A 37 15.75 -12.80 -23.00
CA PRO A 37 14.54 -13.41 -22.47
C PRO A 37 13.33 -13.07 -23.35
N THR A 38 12.46 -14.04 -23.57
CA THR A 38 11.20 -13.85 -24.29
C THR A 38 10.16 -13.15 -23.43
N PHE A 39 10.23 -13.34 -22.11
CA PHE A 39 9.39 -12.65 -21.14
C PHE A 39 10.14 -12.40 -19.84
N THR A 40 10.04 -11.19 -19.30
CA THR A 40 10.72 -10.76 -18.07
C THR A 40 9.73 -10.18 -17.07
N VAL A 41 9.79 -10.65 -15.83
CA VAL A 41 8.97 -10.15 -14.72
C VAL A 41 9.88 -9.52 -13.68
N HIS A 42 9.64 -8.24 -13.37
CA HIS A 42 10.29 -7.53 -12.27
C HIS A 42 9.36 -7.51 -11.06
N VAL A 43 9.83 -8.05 -9.95
CA VAL A 43 9.13 -8.04 -8.66
C VAL A 43 9.54 -6.78 -7.88
N PRO A 44 8.61 -6.11 -7.19
CA PRO A 44 8.92 -4.88 -6.46
C PRO A 44 9.93 -5.12 -5.34
N ARG A 45 10.80 -4.12 -5.12
CA ARG A 45 11.90 -4.20 -4.14
C ARG A 45 11.43 -4.43 -2.72
N GLU A 46 10.20 -4.05 -2.41
CA GLU A 46 9.58 -4.23 -1.10
C GLU A 46 9.32 -5.71 -0.77
N ILE A 47 9.12 -6.55 -1.79
CA ILE A 47 9.00 -8.01 -1.63
C ILE A 47 10.39 -8.64 -1.53
N THR A 48 11.38 -8.11 -2.25
CA THR A 48 12.74 -8.67 -2.32
C THR A 48 13.71 -8.07 -1.30
N GLY A 49 13.29 -7.01 -0.60
CA GLY A 49 14.13 -6.19 0.27
C GLY A 49 14.37 -6.79 1.65
N ASP A 50 13.56 -7.79 2.04
CA ASP A 50 13.76 -8.60 3.23
C ASP A 50 13.85 -10.10 2.87
N PRO A 51 15.04 -10.57 2.47
CA PRO A 51 15.23 -11.97 2.10
C PRO A 51 15.03 -12.95 3.28
N SER A 52 14.91 -12.46 4.53
CA SER A 52 14.61 -13.30 5.69
C SER A 52 13.12 -13.62 5.85
N LEU A 53 12.24 -12.81 5.23
CA LEU A 53 10.80 -12.95 5.33
C LEU A 53 10.28 -14.15 4.53
N TYR A 54 10.85 -14.39 3.35
CA TYR A 54 10.44 -15.44 2.43
C TYR A 54 11.51 -16.52 2.32
N SER A 55 11.12 -17.78 2.53
CA SER A 55 11.99 -18.93 2.26
C SER A 55 12.16 -19.18 0.76
N SER A 56 11.14 -18.87 -0.04
CA SER A 56 11.23 -18.90 -1.50
C SER A 56 10.19 -18.01 -2.17
N ILE A 57 10.53 -17.55 -3.38
CA ILE A 57 9.63 -16.79 -4.25
C ILE A 57 9.78 -17.35 -5.66
N HIS A 58 8.67 -17.77 -6.26
CA HIS A 58 8.61 -18.31 -7.62
C HIS A 58 7.64 -17.51 -8.47
N VAL A 59 7.97 -17.36 -9.74
CA VAL A 59 7.12 -16.75 -10.77
C VAL A 59 6.65 -17.86 -11.70
N LEU A 60 5.33 -17.98 -11.85
CA LEU A 60 4.67 -18.94 -12.73
C LEU A 60 4.01 -18.18 -13.87
N LEU A 61 4.06 -18.73 -15.08
CA LEU A 61 3.13 -18.31 -16.15
C LEU A 61 1.95 -19.30 -16.20
N GLY A 62 0.73 -18.78 -16.18
CA GLY A 62 -0.49 -19.58 -16.00
C GLY A 62 -0.49 -20.31 -14.66
N ASP A 63 -0.71 -21.63 -14.71
CA ASP A 63 -0.70 -22.53 -13.55
C ASP A 63 0.70 -23.01 -13.13
N GLY A 64 1.74 -22.63 -13.88
CA GLY A 64 3.12 -23.06 -13.65
C GLY A 64 3.43 -24.50 -14.08
N SER A 65 2.53 -25.16 -14.80
CA SER A 65 2.76 -26.53 -15.33
C SER A 65 3.87 -26.58 -16.38
N ARG A 66 4.03 -25.51 -17.16
CA ARG A 66 5.03 -25.41 -18.24
C ARG A 66 6.15 -24.42 -17.95
N PHE A 67 5.82 -23.27 -17.37
CA PHE A 67 6.77 -22.16 -17.18
C PHE A 67 6.79 -21.74 -15.73
N ARG A 68 7.93 -21.95 -15.08
CA ARG A 68 8.18 -21.59 -13.69
C ARG A 68 9.63 -21.23 -13.51
N GLU A 69 9.88 -20.12 -12.86
CA GLU A 69 11.23 -19.63 -12.57
C GLU A 69 11.31 -19.19 -11.11
N ARG A 70 12.44 -19.45 -10.47
CA ARG A 70 12.73 -18.88 -9.15
C ARG A 70 13.17 -17.43 -9.34
N LEU A 71 12.73 -16.56 -8.44
CA LEU A 71 13.18 -15.17 -8.45
C LEU A 71 14.68 -15.09 -8.18
N ASP A 72 15.41 -14.34 -9.02
CA ASP A 72 16.83 -14.12 -8.80
C ASP A 72 17.10 -13.08 -7.70
N GLU A 73 18.36 -12.91 -7.32
CA GLU A 73 18.78 -11.95 -6.30
C GLU A 73 18.49 -10.48 -6.66
N SER A 74 18.27 -10.18 -7.94
CA SER A 74 17.90 -8.86 -8.43
C SER A 74 16.39 -8.59 -8.40
N GLY A 75 15.59 -9.59 -8.03
CA GLY A 75 14.13 -9.50 -8.04
C GLY A 75 13.52 -9.69 -9.42
N VAL A 76 14.20 -10.43 -10.31
CA VAL A 76 13.77 -10.63 -11.70
C VAL A 76 13.62 -12.12 -12.01
N ALA A 77 12.56 -12.46 -12.73
CA ALA A 77 12.37 -13.77 -13.35
C ALA A 77 12.42 -13.62 -14.88
N ARG A 78 13.19 -14.49 -15.55
CA ARG A 78 13.45 -14.43 -17.00
C ARG A 78 13.10 -15.76 -17.64
N PHE A 79 12.16 -15.73 -18.58
CA PHE A 79 11.76 -16.89 -19.37
C PHE A 79 12.36 -16.79 -20.78
N HIS A 80 12.76 -17.92 -21.36
CA HIS A 80 13.49 -17.98 -22.65
C HIS A 80 12.81 -18.85 -23.72
N ASP A 81 11.54 -19.24 -23.53
CA ASP A 81 10.80 -20.06 -24.49
C ASP A 81 10.05 -19.17 -25.50
N LEU A 82 10.28 -19.41 -26.80
CA LEU A 82 9.63 -18.69 -27.92
C LEU A 82 8.13 -18.97 -28.05
N ALA A 83 7.62 -20.02 -27.39
CA ALA A 83 6.20 -20.30 -27.32
C ALA A 83 5.44 -19.33 -26.39
N ILE A 84 6.16 -18.50 -25.62
CA ILE A 84 5.56 -17.43 -24.82
C ILE A 84 5.21 -16.28 -25.77
N VAL A 85 3.93 -16.21 -26.12
CA VAL A 85 3.38 -15.23 -27.06
C VAL A 85 2.07 -14.65 -26.53
N GLY A 86 1.83 -13.37 -26.79
CA GLY A 86 0.63 -12.67 -26.36
C GLY A 86 0.57 -12.41 -24.85
N PRO A 87 -0.60 -11.98 -24.34
CA PRO A 87 -0.79 -11.69 -22.93
C PRO A 87 -0.51 -12.90 -22.02
N GLN A 88 0.14 -12.68 -20.88
CA GLN A 88 0.49 -13.73 -19.92
C GLN A 88 -0.22 -13.54 -18.59
N ASP A 89 -0.73 -14.63 -18.02
CA ASP A 89 -1.13 -14.65 -16.62
C ASP A 89 0.11 -14.95 -15.77
N VAL A 90 0.46 -14.08 -14.84
CA VAL A 90 1.65 -14.20 -14.01
C VAL A 90 1.25 -14.45 -12.57
N SER A 91 1.69 -15.55 -11.97
CA SER A 91 1.48 -15.82 -10.54
C SER A 91 2.79 -15.76 -9.77
N LEU A 92 2.85 -14.89 -8.77
CA LEU A 92 3.92 -14.81 -7.79
C LEU A 92 3.56 -15.68 -6.58
N VAL A 93 4.27 -16.80 -6.40
CA VAL A 93 4.12 -17.71 -5.26
C VAL A 93 5.20 -17.39 -4.24
N MET A 94 4.79 -16.83 -3.11
CA MET A 94 5.67 -16.45 -2.00
C MET A 94 5.44 -17.41 -0.84
N VAL A 95 6.50 -18.08 -0.40
CA VAL A 95 6.47 -18.94 0.78
C VAL A 95 7.23 -18.24 1.90
N TYR A 96 6.54 -17.93 2.99
CA TYR A 96 7.13 -17.32 4.17
C TYR A 96 8.10 -18.30 4.85
N SER A 97 9.05 -17.78 5.61
CA SER A 97 9.93 -18.61 6.46
C SER A 97 9.15 -19.43 7.50
N THR A 98 7.94 -19.00 7.86
CA THR A 98 6.98 -19.72 8.72
C THR A 98 6.21 -20.85 8.00
N GLY A 99 6.36 -20.99 6.68
CA GLY A 99 5.64 -21.98 5.86
C GLY A 99 4.27 -21.53 5.36
N LEU A 100 3.85 -20.30 5.66
CA LEU A 100 2.62 -19.72 5.08
C LEU A 100 2.83 -19.41 3.60
N VAL A 101 1.78 -19.51 2.80
CA VAL A 101 1.83 -19.30 1.35
C VAL A 101 0.98 -18.10 0.98
N ARG A 102 1.54 -17.18 0.19
CA ARG A 102 0.81 -16.08 -0.44
C ARG A 102 1.00 -16.12 -1.93
N VAL A 103 -0.10 -16.08 -2.66
CA VAL A 103 -0.11 -16.05 -4.13
C VAL A 103 -0.67 -14.72 -4.59
N ARG A 104 0.00 -14.10 -5.56
CA ARG A 104 -0.53 -12.95 -6.30
C ARG A 104 -0.57 -13.28 -7.78
N THR A 105 -1.75 -13.30 -8.37
CA THR A 105 -1.94 -13.56 -9.80
C THR A 105 -2.31 -12.26 -10.50
N TYR A 106 -1.65 -11.98 -11.62
CA TYR A 106 -1.89 -10.83 -12.48
C TYR A 106 -2.32 -11.36 -13.85
N LEU A 107 -3.53 -11.03 -14.28
CA LEU A 107 -4.13 -11.61 -15.47
C LEU A 107 -3.89 -10.76 -16.72
N ALA A 108 -3.67 -11.42 -17.85
CA ALA A 108 -3.53 -10.79 -19.16
C ALA A 108 -2.50 -9.64 -19.21
N LEU A 109 -1.31 -9.87 -18.64
CA LEU A 109 -0.21 -8.92 -18.73
C LEU A 109 0.32 -8.86 -20.16
N GLU A 110 0.27 -7.66 -20.75
CA GLU A 110 0.77 -7.41 -22.10
C GLU A 110 2.24 -6.99 -22.11
N GLY A 111 2.94 -7.35 -23.19
CA GLY A 111 4.36 -7.04 -23.40
C GLY A 111 5.30 -8.18 -23.05
N ASN A 112 6.59 -7.98 -23.34
CA ASN A 112 7.66 -8.94 -23.06
C ASN A 112 8.45 -8.60 -21.77
N GLU A 113 8.16 -7.47 -21.15
CA GLU A 113 8.74 -7.04 -19.88
C GLU A 113 7.67 -6.35 -19.04
N VAL A 114 7.46 -6.83 -17.82
CA VAL A 114 6.44 -6.32 -16.91
C VAL A 114 7.03 -6.06 -15.53
N ARG A 115 6.58 -4.99 -14.88
CA ARG A 115 7.00 -4.57 -13.54
C ARG A 115 5.80 -4.66 -12.61
N LEU A 116 5.78 -5.67 -11.75
CA LEU A 116 4.65 -5.91 -10.88
C LEU A 116 4.50 -4.75 -9.87
N PRO A 117 3.30 -4.19 -9.71
CA PRO A 117 3.09 -3.07 -8.81
C PRO A 117 3.12 -3.53 -7.35
N PHE A 118 3.51 -2.61 -6.48
CA PHE A 118 3.38 -2.76 -5.03
C PHE A 118 2.18 -1.96 -4.54
N PHE A 119 1.12 -2.65 -4.11
CA PHE A 119 0.01 -2.07 -3.37
C PHE A 119 0.03 -2.68 -1.98
N LEU A 120 0.73 -2.06 -1.04
CA LEU A 120 0.51 -2.14 0.42
C LEU A 120 1.41 -1.12 1.11
N TYR A 121 0.98 -0.65 2.27
CA TYR A 121 1.53 0.52 2.96
C TYR A 121 2.99 0.33 3.38
N PRO A 122 3.85 1.36 3.24
CA PRO A 122 5.20 1.29 3.76
C PRO A 122 5.16 1.31 5.29
N MET A 123 5.41 0.15 5.90
CA MET A 123 5.96 0.08 7.25
C MET A 123 7.35 -0.54 7.14
N SER A 124 8.35 0.32 7.06
CA SER A 124 9.61 0.06 7.72
C SER A 124 10.10 1.37 8.34
N SER A 125 10.02 1.42 9.67
CA SER A 125 10.84 2.31 10.45
C SER A 125 12.27 1.77 10.40
N THR A 126 13.11 2.30 9.52
CA THR A 126 14.55 2.24 9.72
C THR A 126 14.89 2.79 11.13
N PRO A 127 16.03 2.43 11.73
CA PRO A 127 16.51 3.08 12.96
C PRO A 127 17.08 4.46 12.61
N TRP A 128 16.46 5.55 13.09
CA TRP A 128 16.84 6.92 12.68
C TRP A 128 17.81 7.53 13.68
N THR A 129 18.80 8.27 13.18
CA THR A 129 19.76 9.00 14.02
C THR A 129 19.28 10.44 14.26
N LYS A 130 19.59 11.01 15.43
CA LYS A 130 19.29 12.42 15.71
C LYS A 130 20.17 13.31 14.83
N GLN A 131 19.53 14.11 13.99
CA GLN A 131 20.18 15.04 13.08
C GLN A 131 20.29 16.44 13.67
N GLY A 132 19.40 16.87 14.55
CA GLY A 132 19.50 18.19 15.19
C GLY A 132 18.36 18.45 16.15
N THR A 133 18.29 19.66 16.70
CA THR A 133 17.17 20.10 17.55
C THR A 133 16.65 21.45 17.07
N LEU A 134 15.34 21.59 16.94
CA LEU A 134 14.66 22.87 16.72
C LEU A 134 14.09 23.37 18.04
N THR A 135 14.33 24.63 18.39
CA THR A 135 13.71 25.27 19.55
C THR A 135 13.08 26.60 19.18
N GLY A 136 11.97 26.91 19.84
CA GLY A 136 11.21 28.11 19.50
C GLY A 136 9.96 28.27 20.33
N ARG A 137 9.05 29.12 19.84
CA ARG A 137 7.77 29.41 20.47
C ARG A 137 6.67 29.43 19.42
N VAL A 138 5.48 28.98 19.83
CA VAL A 138 4.26 29.16 19.04
C VAL A 138 3.48 30.36 19.57
N THR A 139 3.03 31.23 18.68
CA THR A 139 2.24 32.43 18.96
C THR A 139 0.83 32.30 18.37
N GLY A 140 -0.11 33.16 18.79
CA GLY A 140 -1.51 33.11 18.33
C GLY A 140 -2.37 32.00 18.97
N VAL A 141 -1.84 31.32 19.98
CA VAL A 141 -2.48 30.20 20.70
C VAL A 141 -3.61 30.70 21.61
N VAL A 142 -4.77 30.03 21.58
CA VAL A 142 -5.86 30.30 22.53
C VAL A 142 -5.80 29.33 23.71
N ASP A 143 -5.49 28.04 23.47
CA ASP A 143 -5.24 27.05 24.51
C ASP A 143 -4.04 26.17 24.16
N SER A 144 -2.94 26.33 24.90
CA SER A 144 -1.69 25.60 24.66
C SER A 144 -1.78 24.10 24.96
N ARG A 145 -2.85 23.62 25.62
CA ARG A 145 -3.02 22.20 25.97
C ARG A 145 -3.33 21.32 24.76
N PHE A 146 -3.87 21.89 23.69
CA PHE A 146 -4.30 21.17 22.49
C PHE A 146 -3.46 21.54 21.26
N LEU A 147 -2.19 21.86 21.50
CA LEU A 147 -1.26 22.27 20.46
C LEU A 147 -0.25 21.16 20.19
N SER A 148 -0.06 20.86 18.91
CA SER A 148 1.00 19.96 18.44
C SER A 148 1.90 20.68 17.48
N VAL A 149 3.21 20.42 17.57
CA VAL A 149 4.21 20.89 16.60
C VAL A 149 4.95 19.70 16.05
N SER A 150 5.07 19.67 14.73
CA SER A 150 5.82 18.68 13.99
C SER A 150 6.77 19.38 13.03
N ALA A 151 7.83 18.68 12.66
CA ALA A 151 8.75 19.10 11.63
C ALA A 151 8.92 17.95 10.63
N GLY A 152 8.92 18.26 9.34
CA GLY A 152 9.01 17.27 8.28
C GLY A 152 9.84 17.75 7.11
N GLY A 153 10.75 16.90 6.62
CA GLY A 153 11.50 17.12 5.38
C GLY A 153 11.90 15.80 4.75
N LYS A 154 12.49 15.81 3.56
CA LYS A 154 12.89 14.56 2.87
C LYS A 154 13.81 13.69 3.76
N GLY A 155 13.30 12.54 4.22
CA GLY A 155 14.02 11.64 5.13
C GLY A 155 14.21 12.17 6.56
N LEU A 156 13.60 13.29 6.91
CA LEU A 156 13.69 13.95 8.22
C LEU A 156 12.31 14.10 8.84
N HIS A 157 12.22 13.95 10.16
CA HIS A 157 11.02 14.21 10.94
C HIS A 157 11.33 14.56 12.39
N GLY A 158 10.39 15.18 13.07
CA GLY A 158 10.35 15.30 14.52
C GLY A 158 8.99 15.78 14.97
N SER A 159 8.61 15.49 16.21
CA SER A 159 7.40 16.04 16.81
C SER A 159 7.59 16.22 18.31
N THR A 160 6.87 17.17 18.88
CA THR A 160 6.84 17.38 20.33
C THR A 160 5.48 17.93 20.77
N ARG A 161 5.26 17.92 22.08
CA ARG A 161 4.24 18.73 22.74
C ARG A 161 4.86 20.03 23.23
N LEU A 162 4.06 21.08 23.30
CA LEU A 162 4.52 22.36 23.83
C LEU A 162 4.63 22.34 25.34
N ALA A 163 5.53 23.17 25.85
CA ALA A 163 5.46 23.61 27.23
C ALA A 163 4.30 24.60 27.42
N ALA A 164 3.86 24.78 28.66
CA ALA A 164 2.73 25.64 29.02
C ALA A 164 2.94 27.13 28.64
N ASP A 165 4.19 27.55 28.45
CA ASP A 165 4.56 28.91 28.03
C ASP A 165 4.58 29.10 26.50
N GLY A 166 4.16 28.08 25.74
CA GLY A 166 4.15 28.09 24.28
C GLY A 166 5.49 27.69 23.65
N SER A 167 6.51 27.37 24.43
CA SER A 167 7.82 26.95 23.90
C SER A 167 7.84 25.50 23.44
N PHE A 168 8.69 25.19 22.47
CA PHE A 168 8.90 23.84 21.97
C PHE A 168 10.39 23.51 21.82
N SER A 169 10.70 22.22 21.90
CA SER A 169 11.99 21.65 21.56
C SER A 169 11.75 20.33 20.83
N ILE A 170 12.19 20.23 19.57
CA ILE A 170 11.96 19.07 18.71
C ILE A 170 13.30 18.50 18.29
N ASP A 171 13.51 17.22 18.61
CA ASP A 171 14.63 16.47 18.06
C ASP A 171 14.29 16.00 16.65
N ILE A 172 15.04 16.49 15.67
CA ILE A 172 14.92 16.09 14.27
C ILE A 172 15.74 14.83 14.08
N ARG A 173 15.10 13.80 13.51
CA ARG A 173 15.70 12.50 13.24
C ARG A 173 15.60 12.18 11.76
N GLY A 174 16.63 11.53 11.23
CA GLY A 174 16.74 11.10 9.84
C GLY A 174 18.12 10.52 9.54
N ASP A 175 18.39 10.21 8.28
CA ASP A 175 19.65 9.56 7.86
C ASP A 175 20.77 10.56 7.58
N ALA A 176 20.42 11.80 7.20
CA ALA A 176 21.38 12.85 6.88
C ALA A 176 20.82 14.25 7.22
N PRO A 177 21.69 15.26 7.41
CA PRO A 177 21.29 16.66 7.48
C PRO A 177 20.49 17.11 6.25
N GLY A 178 19.67 18.13 6.41
CA GLY A 178 18.81 18.61 5.34
C GLY A 178 17.89 19.74 5.77
N THR A 179 16.80 19.92 5.03
CA THR A 179 15.81 20.98 5.28
C THR A 179 14.51 20.36 5.78
N VAL A 180 13.86 21.01 6.73
CA VAL A 180 12.54 20.64 7.25
C VAL A 180 11.61 21.85 7.22
N ASP A 181 10.31 21.58 7.11
CA ASP A 181 9.25 22.53 7.36
C ASP A 181 8.68 22.26 8.76
N LEU A 182 8.39 23.33 9.50
CA LEU A 182 7.85 23.28 10.86
C LEU A 182 6.37 23.63 10.82
N PHE A 183 5.53 22.75 11.32
CA PHE A 183 4.08 22.86 11.29
C PHE A 183 3.52 22.83 12.71
N ALA A 184 2.52 23.67 12.96
CA ALA A 184 1.73 23.64 14.18
C ALA A 184 0.25 23.61 13.87
N GLN A 185 -0.48 22.91 14.73
CA GLN A 185 -1.94 22.95 14.75
C GLN A 185 -2.45 23.05 16.19
N GLU A 186 -3.50 23.84 16.35
CA GLU A 186 -4.34 23.87 17.55
C GLU A 186 -5.64 23.12 17.27
N THR A 187 -6.02 22.21 18.16
CA THR A 187 -7.28 21.47 18.09
C THR A 187 -8.22 21.81 19.24
N ASP A 188 -9.50 21.48 19.12
CA ASP A 188 -10.43 21.54 20.26
C ASP A 188 -10.29 20.32 21.20
N ASP A 189 -10.82 20.46 22.43
CA ASP A 189 -10.77 19.45 23.50
C ASP A 189 -11.70 18.26 23.21
N SER A 190 -12.86 18.51 22.60
CA SER A 190 -13.95 17.52 22.51
C SER A 190 -13.91 16.63 21.27
N GLU A 191 -13.44 17.15 20.12
CA GLU A 191 -13.60 16.48 18.83
C GLU A 191 -12.29 16.43 18.02
N GLN A 192 -11.17 16.89 18.60
CA GLN A 192 -9.88 17.01 17.92
C GLN A 192 -9.99 17.81 16.61
N LYS A 193 -10.95 18.74 16.53
CA LYS A 193 -11.15 19.59 15.36
C LYS A 193 -10.02 20.60 15.26
N VAL A 194 -9.37 20.68 14.11
CA VAL A 194 -8.36 21.70 13.84
C VAL A 194 -9.03 23.08 13.82
N LEU A 195 -8.57 23.98 14.68
CA LEU A 195 -9.09 25.34 14.81
C LEU A 195 -8.28 26.34 13.99
N ARG A 196 -6.96 26.17 13.99
CA ARG A 196 -6.01 27.01 13.27
C ARG A 196 -4.70 26.27 13.10
N VAL A 197 -3.93 26.71 12.11
CA VAL A 197 -2.64 26.14 11.77
C VAL A 197 -1.60 27.23 11.52
N GLY A 198 -0.34 26.82 11.56
CA GLY A 198 0.83 27.63 11.25
C GLY A 198 1.87 26.77 10.55
N LEU A 199 2.61 27.36 9.62
CA LEU A 199 3.66 26.66 8.87
C LEU A 199 4.84 27.61 8.66
N GLU A 200 6.04 27.15 8.98
CA GLU A 200 7.30 27.83 8.66
C GLU A 200 8.12 26.91 7.77
N ARG A 201 8.64 27.42 6.65
CA ARG A 201 9.23 26.59 5.60
C ARG A 201 10.74 26.72 5.53
N GLY A 202 11.41 25.66 5.07
CA GLY A 202 12.79 25.76 4.61
C GLY A 202 13.85 25.84 5.72
N ILE A 203 13.58 25.30 6.91
CA ILE A 203 14.50 25.36 8.05
C ILE A 203 15.64 24.35 7.85
N ALA A 204 16.88 24.84 7.76
CA ALA A 204 18.06 23.99 7.63
C ALA A 204 18.42 23.32 8.98
N VAL A 205 18.62 22.01 8.97
CA VAL A 205 19.01 21.20 10.13
C VAL A 205 20.37 20.54 9.85
N GLY A 206 21.38 20.92 10.62
CA GLY A 206 22.74 20.38 10.56
C GLY A 206 23.01 19.34 11.64
N SER A 207 23.88 18.37 11.37
CA SER A 207 24.21 17.24 12.27
C SER A 207 24.55 17.70 13.70
N GLY A 208 23.68 17.38 14.66
CA GLY A 208 23.82 17.73 16.08
C GLY A 208 23.61 19.21 16.41
N ALA A 209 23.26 20.05 15.45
CA ALA A 209 23.07 21.48 15.67
C ALA A 209 21.70 21.77 16.30
N THR A 210 21.67 22.79 17.16
CA THR A 210 20.43 23.39 17.65
C THR A 210 20.11 24.65 16.84
N VAL A 211 18.96 24.67 16.20
CA VAL A 211 18.40 25.87 15.55
C VAL A 211 17.35 26.43 16.51
N GLY A 212 17.63 27.60 17.07
CA GLY A 212 16.80 28.20 18.12
C GLY A 212 16.19 29.54 17.74
N GLY A 213 15.26 30.00 18.57
CA GLY A 213 14.59 31.30 18.39
C GLY A 213 13.57 31.31 17.26
N LEU A 214 13.08 30.13 16.86
CA LEU A 214 12.03 30.02 15.85
C LEU A 214 10.71 30.56 16.43
N GLU A 215 10.02 31.39 15.65
CA GLU A 215 8.66 31.84 15.95
C GLU A 215 7.72 31.23 14.92
N LEU A 216 6.72 30.51 15.40
CA LEU A 216 5.70 29.88 14.57
C LEU A 216 4.33 30.45 14.92
N GLU A 217 3.74 31.20 14.01
CA GLU A 217 2.45 31.84 14.24
C GLU A 217 1.30 30.93 13.78
N LEU A 218 0.26 30.80 14.61
CA LEU A 218 -1.01 30.17 14.23
C LEU A 218 -1.95 31.20 13.60
N ASP A 219 -1.61 31.65 12.40
CA ASP A 219 -2.25 32.75 11.67
C ASP A 219 -3.33 32.31 10.66
N HIS A 220 -3.46 31.00 10.40
CA HIS A 220 -4.45 30.45 9.45
C HIS A 220 -5.61 29.77 10.21
N PRO A 221 -6.68 30.50 10.55
CA PRO A 221 -7.88 29.89 11.12
C PRO A 221 -8.56 28.95 10.11
N VAL A 222 -9.22 27.92 10.63
CA VAL A 222 -10.09 27.02 9.86
C VAL A 222 -11.50 27.63 9.85
N ASP A 223 -11.68 28.73 9.11
CA ASP A 223 -12.92 29.51 9.06
C ASP A 223 -13.55 29.57 7.66
N GLN A 224 -12.93 28.96 6.66
CA GLN A 224 -13.49 28.80 5.32
C GLN A 224 -14.28 27.49 5.21
N MET A 225 -15.11 27.41 4.19
CA MET A 225 -15.88 26.21 3.86
C MET A 225 -15.67 25.85 2.40
N LEU A 226 -15.42 24.56 2.17
CA LEU A 226 -15.39 23.95 0.86
C LEU A 226 -16.71 23.19 0.64
N ASP A 227 -17.49 23.63 -0.33
CA ASP A 227 -18.71 22.94 -0.73
C ASP A 227 -18.36 21.67 -1.52
N VAL A 228 -18.89 20.54 -1.08
CA VAL A 228 -18.61 19.21 -1.63
C VAL A 228 -19.91 18.59 -2.11
N ALA A 229 -19.96 18.32 -3.41
CA ALA A 229 -21.01 17.55 -4.05
C ALA A 229 -20.43 16.26 -4.65
N VAL A 230 -21.24 15.22 -4.72
CA VAL A 230 -20.93 14.01 -5.47
C VAL A 230 -22.02 13.78 -6.51
N GLY A 231 -21.60 13.59 -7.76
CA GLY A 231 -22.48 13.21 -8.86
C GLY A 231 -22.30 11.75 -9.28
N GLY A 232 -23.18 11.31 -10.19
CA GLY A 232 -23.11 10.01 -10.85
C GLY A 232 -23.83 8.88 -10.11
N ASN A 233 -23.89 7.71 -10.76
CA ASN A 233 -24.66 6.54 -10.32
C ASN A 233 -24.08 5.86 -9.06
N GLY A 234 -22.92 6.29 -8.58
CA GLY A 234 -22.26 5.76 -7.39
C GLY A 234 -22.62 6.49 -6.09
N SER A 235 -23.28 7.65 -6.10
CA SER A 235 -23.68 8.30 -4.85
C SER A 235 -24.77 7.49 -4.16
N ARG A 236 -24.41 6.70 -3.15
CA ARG A 236 -25.38 6.07 -2.27
C ARG A 236 -26.03 7.19 -1.45
N GLY A 237 -27.35 7.27 -1.48
CA GLY A 237 -28.03 8.07 -0.46
C GLY A 237 -27.59 7.61 0.94
N GLY A 238 -27.45 8.54 1.88
CA GLY A 238 -26.97 8.24 3.23
C GLY A 238 -25.82 9.14 3.68
N GLU A 239 -25.25 8.80 4.82
CA GLU A 239 -24.15 9.55 5.42
C GLU A 239 -22.83 9.26 4.69
N MET A 240 -22.05 10.32 4.51
CA MET A 240 -20.74 10.32 3.89
C MET A 240 -19.74 11.05 4.77
N THR A 241 -18.47 10.71 4.62
CA THR A 241 -17.36 11.43 5.22
C THR A 241 -16.57 12.10 4.11
N ALA A 242 -16.41 13.41 4.18
CA ALA A 242 -15.50 14.16 3.33
C ALA A 242 -14.36 14.69 4.19
N SER A 243 -13.12 14.41 3.80
CA SER A 243 -11.92 14.87 4.48
C SER A 243 -11.04 15.64 3.51
N LEU A 244 -10.68 16.87 3.87
CA LEU A 244 -9.78 17.71 3.12
C LEU A 244 -8.38 17.58 3.73
N GLN A 245 -7.47 16.98 2.97
CA GLN A 245 -6.11 16.63 3.39
C GLN A 245 -5.12 17.66 2.84
N TYR A 246 -4.36 18.30 3.71
CA TYR A 246 -3.33 19.26 3.32
C TYR A 246 -1.98 18.54 3.27
N LEU A 247 -1.46 18.40 2.05
CA LEU A 247 -0.26 17.64 1.75
C LEU A 247 0.88 18.60 1.39
N LEU A 248 2.06 18.37 1.96
CA LEU A 248 3.32 19.03 1.60
C LEU A 248 4.34 17.98 1.19
N ASP A 249 4.82 18.03 -0.05
CA ASP A 249 5.73 17.04 -0.65
C ASP A 249 5.26 15.57 -0.45
N GLY A 250 3.95 15.36 -0.57
CA GLY A 250 3.30 14.05 -0.40
C GLY A 250 3.09 13.61 1.05
N ARG A 251 3.42 14.45 2.03
CA ARG A 251 3.20 14.18 3.47
C ARG A 251 1.96 14.90 3.97
N LEU A 252 1.11 14.20 4.71
CA LEU A 252 -0.03 14.79 5.40
C LEU A 252 0.46 15.70 6.54
N LEU A 253 0.14 16.99 6.45
CA LEU A 253 0.34 17.94 7.54
C LEU A 253 -0.82 17.86 8.52
N PHE A 254 -2.04 18.06 8.01
CA PHE A 254 -3.28 17.97 8.75
C PHE A 254 -4.45 17.66 7.82
N SER A 255 -5.59 17.36 8.41
CA SER A 255 -6.85 17.20 7.69
C SER A 255 -8.01 17.78 8.46
N THR A 256 -8.98 18.33 7.73
CA THR A 256 -10.30 18.68 8.25
C THR A 256 -11.32 17.71 7.69
N SER A 257 -12.50 17.61 8.31
CA SER A 257 -13.53 16.69 7.85
C SER A 257 -14.94 17.17 8.17
N ALA A 258 -15.88 16.74 7.34
CA ALA A 258 -17.31 16.83 7.59
C ALA A 258 -17.96 15.47 7.40
N PHE A 259 -19.05 15.25 8.13
CA PHE A 259 -19.86 14.04 8.08
C PHE A 259 -21.33 14.39 7.95
N GLY A 260 -22.07 13.62 7.17
CA GLY A 260 -23.51 13.79 6.99
C GLY A 260 -23.97 13.47 5.57
N THR A 261 -25.14 13.99 5.20
CA THR A 261 -25.68 13.80 3.84
C THR A 261 -25.18 14.89 2.89
N LEU A 262 -25.02 14.56 1.61
CA LEU A 262 -24.62 15.54 0.60
C LEU A 262 -25.71 16.59 0.32
N PRO A 263 -25.35 17.83 -0.05
CA PRO A 263 -23.98 18.35 -0.14
C PRO A 263 -23.35 18.56 1.25
N LEU A 264 -22.04 18.34 1.34
CA LEU A 264 -21.25 18.56 2.56
C LEU A 264 -20.51 19.90 2.47
N ALA A 265 -20.30 20.55 3.61
CA ALA A 265 -19.41 21.69 3.74
C ALA A 265 -18.21 21.28 4.61
N VAL A 266 -17.02 21.20 4.02
CA VAL A 266 -15.80 20.79 4.73
C VAL A 266 -15.03 22.03 5.18
N PRO A 267 -14.69 22.15 6.48
CA PRO A 267 -13.90 23.28 6.97
C PRO A 267 -12.55 23.38 6.25
N ALA A 268 -12.09 24.58 5.95
CA ALA A 268 -10.85 24.84 5.22
C ALA A 268 -10.12 26.07 5.76
N ILE A 269 -8.85 26.22 5.37
CA ILE A 269 -8.06 27.43 5.63
C ILE A 269 -7.97 28.28 4.36
N ALA A 270 -7.68 29.57 4.54
CA ALA A 270 -7.23 30.38 3.43
C ALA A 270 -5.92 29.81 2.84
N ARG A 271 -5.82 29.73 1.51
CA ARG A 271 -4.58 29.34 0.81
C ARG A 271 -3.74 30.56 0.47
N THR A 272 -3.40 31.30 1.50
CA THR A 272 -2.42 32.40 1.48
C THR A 272 -1.05 31.87 1.88
N ALA A 273 0.00 32.68 1.69
CA ALA A 273 1.33 32.31 2.14
C ALA A 273 1.31 31.98 3.65
N PRO A 274 1.97 30.89 4.11
CA PRO A 274 2.84 29.97 3.36
C PRO A 274 2.15 28.66 2.85
N PHE A 275 0.82 28.62 2.83
CA PHE A 275 0.00 27.48 2.41
C PHE A 275 -0.45 27.55 0.93
N GLU A 276 -0.09 28.59 0.20
CA GLU A 276 -0.50 28.85 -1.20
C GLU A 276 -0.01 27.79 -2.19
N THR A 277 1.11 27.13 -1.87
CA THR A 277 1.65 26.04 -2.70
C THR A 277 1.12 24.67 -2.32
N LEU A 278 0.34 24.55 -1.26
CA LEU A 278 -0.25 23.27 -0.91
C LEU A 278 -1.32 22.93 -1.94
N THR A 279 -1.36 21.65 -2.32
CA THR A 279 -2.43 21.09 -3.15
C THR A 279 -3.26 20.19 -2.25
N PRO A 280 -4.34 20.70 -1.64
CA PRO A 280 -5.18 19.88 -0.79
C PRO A 280 -5.85 18.78 -1.62
N ARG A 281 -6.07 17.64 -0.98
CA ARG A 281 -6.75 16.49 -1.58
C ARG A 281 -8.03 16.24 -0.82
N LEU A 282 -9.15 16.25 -1.53
CA LEU A 282 -10.44 15.93 -0.95
C LEU A 282 -10.68 14.43 -1.09
N ARG A 283 -10.72 13.73 0.03
CA ARG A 283 -11.10 12.32 0.12
C ARG A 283 -12.55 12.22 0.58
N ILE A 284 -13.42 11.71 -0.27
CA ILE A 284 -14.82 11.47 0.05
C ILE A 284 -15.01 9.95 0.14
N SER A 285 -15.64 9.50 1.20
CA SER A 285 -15.96 8.09 1.42
C SER A 285 -17.44 7.93 1.76
N SER A 286 -18.05 6.87 1.23
CA SER A 286 -19.43 6.49 1.54
C SER A 286 -19.47 5.02 1.93
N GLY A 287 -20.11 4.76 3.07
CA GLY A 287 -20.13 3.45 3.69
C GLY A 287 -18.79 2.99 4.24
N GLU A 288 -18.79 1.77 4.75
CA GLU A 288 -17.65 1.07 5.33
C GLU A 288 -17.64 -0.35 4.75
N ALA A 289 -16.48 -0.83 4.30
CA ALA A 289 -16.42 -2.05 3.51
C ALA A 289 -16.94 -3.28 4.27
N SER A 290 -16.75 -3.30 5.59
CA SER A 290 -17.20 -4.35 6.53
C SER A 290 -18.68 -4.26 6.90
N THR A 291 -19.28 -3.07 6.82
CA THR A 291 -20.62 -2.78 7.36
C THR A 291 -21.71 -2.79 6.28
N PHE A 292 -21.35 -2.50 5.03
CA PHE A 292 -22.32 -2.36 3.94
C PHE A 292 -22.27 -3.55 2.97
N PRO A 293 -23.41 -4.19 2.63
CA PRO A 293 -23.46 -5.34 1.72
C PRO A 293 -22.90 -5.06 0.32
N GLU A 294 -22.92 -3.81 -0.11
CA GLU A 294 -22.38 -3.38 -1.41
C GLU A 294 -20.96 -2.79 -1.29
N GLY A 295 -20.34 -2.78 -0.10
CA GLY A 295 -18.98 -2.30 0.14
C GLY A 295 -18.87 -0.81 0.49
N ALA A 296 -17.65 -0.26 0.54
CA ALA A 296 -17.35 1.17 0.63
C ALA A 296 -17.03 1.76 -0.75
N LEU A 297 -17.34 3.04 -0.90
CA LEU A 297 -16.94 3.86 -2.06
C LEU A 297 -15.97 4.93 -1.60
N GLN A 298 -14.93 5.18 -2.38
CA GLN A 298 -13.97 6.22 -2.12
C GLN A 298 -13.62 6.96 -3.39
N THR A 299 -13.53 8.29 -3.30
CA THR A 299 -12.99 9.14 -4.37
C THR A 299 -12.08 10.16 -3.73
N GLU A 300 -10.96 10.42 -4.38
CA GLU A 300 -9.95 11.34 -3.93
C GLU A 300 -9.61 12.26 -5.09
N VAL A 301 -9.89 13.55 -4.93
CA VAL A 301 -9.74 14.56 -5.99
C VAL A 301 -8.82 15.69 -5.52
N PRO A 302 -7.96 16.26 -6.39
CA PRO A 302 -7.24 17.48 -6.06
C PRO A 302 -8.22 18.66 -5.91
N VAL A 303 -7.96 19.54 -4.96
CA VAL A 303 -8.77 20.75 -4.73
C VAL A 303 -8.03 21.98 -5.25
N GLY A 304 -8.49 22.51 -6.39
CA GLY A 304 -8.03 23.79 -6.94
C GLY A 304 -8.52 24.99 -6.14
N ALA A 305 -8.23 26.22 -6.57
CA ALA A 305 -8.52 27.49 -5.88
C ALA A 305 -10.01 27.79 -5.57
N THR A 306 -10.93 26.92 -6.00
CA THR A 306 -12.38 27.13 -5.92
C THR A 306 -12.94 26.82 -4.53
N SER A 307 -14.09 27.42 -4.20
CA SER A 307 -14.85 27.16 -2.96
C SER A 307 -15.79 25.96 -3.07
N ALA A 308 -15.86 25.32 -4.24
CA ALA A 308 -16.70 24.15 -4.47
C ALA A 308 -15.96 23.09 -5.29
N VAL A 309 -16.24 21.82 -5.00
CA VAL A 309 -15.72 20.65 -5.69
C VAL A 309 -16.86 19.66 -5.94
N THR A 310 -16.94 19.17 -7.17
CA THR A 310 -17.82 18.06 -7.53
C THR A 310 -16.96 16.84 -7.86
N ALA A 311 -17.17 15.75 -7.12
CA ALA A 311 -16.50 14.48 -7.38
C ALA A 311 -17.49 13.44 -7.91
N THR A 312 -16.98 12.30 -8.38
CA THR A 312 -17.80 11.15 -8.74
C THR A 312 -17.21 9.88 -8.14
N PHE A 313 -18.09 8.93 -7.79
CA PHE A 313 -17.68 7.58 -7.42
C PHE A 313 -17.75 6.65 -8.62
N LEU A 314 -16.93 5.60 -8.59
CA LEU A 314 -17.18 4.39 -9.36
C LEU A 314 -18.47 3.71 -8.87
N ALA A 315 -19.13 2.97 -9.75
CA ALA A 315 -20.23 2.08 -9.38
C ALA A 315 -19.74 0.97 -8.43
N PRO A 316 -20.58 0.50 -7.50
CA PRO A 316 -20.23 -0.56 -6.57
C PRO A 316 -19.73 -1.83 -7.27
N LEU A 317 -18.58 -2.32 -6.82
CA LEU A 317 -18.08 -3.65 -7.15
C LEU A 317 -18.95 -4.71 -6.48
N ARG A 318 -19.25 -5.80 -7.19
CA ARG A 318 -20.03 -6.93 -6.67
C ARG A 318 -19.29 -8.23 -6.87
N ILE A 319 -19.25 -9.08 -5.84
CA ILE A 319 -18.82 -10.48 -5.98
C ILE A 319 -20.03 -11.32 -6.36
N THR A 320 -19.88 -12.13 -7.41
CA THR A 320 -20.94 -12.99 -7.94
C THR A 320 -20.67 -14.47 -7.68
N SER A 321 -19.41 -14.85 -7.48
CA SER A 321 -19.00 -16.19 -7.07
C SER A 321 -17.70 -16.12 -6.27
N PRO A 322 -17.54 -16.88 -5.18
CA PRO A 322 -18.58 -17.65 -4.50
C PRO A 322 -19.69 -16.74 -3.94
N ALA A 323 -20.79 -17.33 -3.46
CA ALA A 323 -21.71 -16.58 -2.63
C ALA A 323 -20.97 -16.09 -1.38
N VAL A 324 -21.06 -14.79 -1.08
CA VAL A 324 -20.44 -14.16 0.08
C VAL A 324 -21.50 -13.52 0.97
N GLY A 325 -21.17 -13.31 2.25
CA GLY A 325 -22.06 -12.69 3.23
C GLY A 325 -21.30 -11.91 4.30
N PRO A 326 -22.01 -11.33 5.29
CA PRO A 326 -21.38 -10.71 6.45
C PRO A 326 -20.70 -11.77 7.33
N LEU A 327 -19.91 -11.33 8.32
CA LEU A 327 -19.14 -12.22 9.19
C LEU A 327 -20.05 -13.19 9.98
N GLU A 328 -21.22 -12.70 10.39
CA GLU A 328 -22.20 -13.44 11.19
C GLU A 328 -23.01 -14.45 10.37
N ALA A 329 -23.03 -14.29 9.05
CA ALA A 329 -23.75 -15.14 8.11
C ALA A 329 -22.95 -15.28 6.79
N PRO A 330 -21.76 -15.92 6.84
CA PRO A 330 -20.92 -16.06 5.67
C PRO A 330 -21.64 -16.91 4.61
N GLY A 331 -21.32 -16.65 3.34
CA GLY A 331 -21.74 -17.56 2.28
C GLY A 331 -21.05 -18.92 2.41
N SER A 332 -21.41 -19.89 1.57
CA SER A 332 -20.74 -21.20 1.56
C SER A 332 -20.39 -21.59 0.13
N ALA A 333 -19.20 -22.17 -0.05
CA ALA A 333 -18.74 -22.65 -1.33
C ALA A 333 -17.90 -23.92 -1.20
N SER A 334 -17.93 -24.75 -2.23
CA SER A 334 -17.02 -25.89 -2.31
C SER A 334 -15.62 -25.41 -2.65
N ARG A 335 -14.61 -26.04 -2.03
CA ARG A 335 -13.21 -25.90 -2.45
C ARG A 335 -12.96 -26.49 -3.84
N ALA A 336 -13.70 -27.52 -4.21
CA ALA A 336 -13.58 -28.15 -5.51
C ALA A 336 -14.27 -27.29 -6.56
N GLY A 337 -13.51 -26.85 -7.58
CA GLY A 337 -14.04 -25.99 -8.64
C GLY A 337 -14.37 -24.56 -8.16
N LEU A 338 -13.68 -24.07 -7.13
CA LEU A 338 -13.82 -22.68 -6.67
C LEU A 338 -13.53 -21.71 -7.83
N VAL A 339 -14.47 -20.80 -8.09
CA VAL A 339 -14.31 -19.71 -9.05
C VAL A 339 -14.57 -18.40 -8.33
N LEU A 340 -13.62 -17.48 -8.42
CA LEU A 340 -13.76 -16.09 -8.01
C LEU A 340 -14.33 -15.31 -9.19
N SER A 341 -15.51 -14.72 -9.05
CA SER A 341 -16.16 -13.93 -10.09
C SER A 341 -16.72 -12.62 -9.53
N TRP A 342 -16.63 -11.55 -10.30
CA TRP A 342 -16.98 -10.20 -9.88
C TRP A 342 -17.58 -9.38 -11.03
N ILE A 343 -18.22 -8.27 -10.68
CA ILE A 343 -18.72 -7.25 -11.61
C ILE A 343 -18.14 -5.91 -11.18
N PRO A 344 -17.13 -5.38 -11.91
CA PRO A 344 -16.56 -4.09 -11.62
C PRO A 344 -17.34 -2.95 -12.27
N ASP A 345 -16.99 -1.72 -11.92
CA ASP A 345 -17.37 -0.56 -12.73
C ASP A 345 -16.64 -0.61 -14.08
N GLY A 346 -17.36 -0.41 -15.19
CA GLY A 346 -16.79 -0.50 -16.54
C GLY A 346 -15.80 0.60 -16.89
N SER A 347 -15.73 1.68 -16.12
CA SER A 347 -14.74 2.74 -16.24
C SER A 347 -13.50 2.51 -15.39
N ALA A 348 -13.50 1.56 -14.45
CA ALA A 348 -12.31 1.22 -13.69
C ALA A 348 -11.21 0.66 -14.62
N HIS A 349 -9.95 0.81 -14.22
CA HIS A 349 -8.80 0.29 -14.96
C HIS A 349 -8.43 -1.13 -14.53
N LEU A 350 -8.65 -1.45 -13.26
CA LEU A 350 -8.34 -2.77 -12.71
C LEU A 350 -9.32 -3.17 -11.61
N THR A 351 -9.37 -4.47 -11.37
CA THR A 351 -10.01 -5.07 -10.20
C THR A 351 -9.02 -6.00 -9.50
N GLU A 352 -8.96 -5.91 -8.18
CA GLU A 352 -8.26 -6.85 -7.31
C GLU A 352 -9.27 -7.61 -6.47
N VAL A 353 -9.10 -8.93 -6.35
CA VAL A 353 -9.89 -9.78 -5.46
C VAL A 353 -8.92 -10.61 -4.63
N GLU A 354 -9.01 -10.49 -3.31
CA GLU A 354 -8.24 -11.26 -2.34
C GLU A 354 -9.15 -12.24 -1.60
N LEU A 355 -8.70 -13.48 -1.50
CA LEU A 355 -9.28 -14.50 -0.65
C LEU A 355 -8.22 -14.88 0.40
N ASN A 356 -8.52 -14.57 1.66
CA ASN A 356 -7.61 -14.80 2.78
C ASN A 356 -8.33 -15.53 3.91
N ARG A 357 -7.70 -16.55 4.49
CA ARG A 357 -8.30 -17.31 5.59
C ARG A 357 -8.47 -16.41 6.81
N MET A 358 -9.63 -16.52 7.46
CA MET A 358 -9.86 -15.87 8.74
C MET A 358 -9.23 -16.66 9.88
N GLY A 359 -8.55 -15.95 10.77
CA GLY A 359 -7.83 -16.53 11.91
C GLY A 359 -6.41 -16.96 11.56
N GLU A 360 -5.53 -16.93 12.56
CA GLU A 360 -4.13 -17.33 12.43
C GLU A 360 -3.91 -18.79 12.84
N PRO A 361 -3.05 -19.55 12.13
CA PRO A 361 -2.32 -19.15 10.92
C PRO A 361 -3.18 -19.20 9.65
N SER A 362 -2.97 -18.25 8.73
CA SER A 362 -3.53 -18.28 7.35
C SER A 362 -2.57 -19.04 6.42
N PRO A 363 -2.80 -20.34 6.16
CA PRO A 363 -1.83 -21.20 5.47
C PRO A 363 -1.70 -20.88 3.97
N LEU A 364 -2.75 -20.29 3.39
CA LEU A 364 -2.79 -19.87 1.99
C LEU A 364 -3.68 -18.63 1.85
N ALA A 365 -3.11 -17.56 1.31
CA ALA A 365 -3.83 -16.38 0.85
C ALA A 365 -3.60 -16.20 -0.66
N TRP A 366 -4.63 -15.79 -1.39
CA TRP A 366 -4.53 -15.59 -2.84
C TRP A 366 -5.18 -14.26 -3.22
N SER A 367 -4.45 -13.44 -3.96
CA SER A 367 -4.97 -12.22 -4.59
C SER A 367 -4.89 -12.36 -6.10
N VAL A 368 -5.90 -11.87 -6.79
CA VAL A 368 -5.94 -11.80 -8.25
C VAL A 368 -6.19 -10.37 -8.67
N MET A 369 -5.36 -9.86 -9.58
CA MET A 369 -5.48 -8.55 -10.19
C MET A 369 -5.76 -8.72 -11.68
N ALA A 370 -6.82 -8.10 -12.16
CA ALA A 370 -7.32 -8.28 -13.51
C ALA A 370 -7.70 -6.96 -14.17
N PRO A 371 -7.61 -6.85 -15.52
CA PRO A 371 -8.28 -5.78 -16.24
C PRO A 371 -9.80 -5.92 -16.10
N THR A 372 -10.55 -4.83 -16.22
CA THR A 372 -12.02 -4.84 -16.07
C THR A 372 -12.76 -5.68 -17.11
N SER A 373 -12.10 -6.03 -18.22
CA SER A 373 -12.62 -6.98 -19.22
C SER A 373 -12.61 -8.43 -18.75
N ILE A 374 -11.87 -8.77 -17.70
CA ILE A 374 -11.82 -10.10 -17.09
C ILE A 374 -12.53 -10.06 -15.75
N THR A 375 -13.59 -10.86 -15.62
CA THR A 375 -14.53 -10.83 -14.49
C THR A 375 -14.53 -12.12 -13.68
N SER A 376 -13.61 -13.04 -13.96
CA SER A 376 -13.49 -14.28 -13.20
C SER A 376 -12.09 -14.87 -13.23
N PHE A 377 -11.76 -15.66 -12.22
CA PHE A 377 -10.53 -16.41 -12.07
C PHE A 377 -10.79 -17.72 -11.31
N THR A 378 -10.12 -18.79 -11.73
CA THR A 378 -10.17 -20.09 -11.06
C THR A 378 -8.81 -20.36 -10.42
N PRO A 379 -8.69 -20.28 -9.08
CA PRO A 379 -7.47 -20.70 -8.39
C PRO A 379 -7.13 -22.15 -8.73
N PHE A 380 -5.85 -22.45 -8.86
CA PHE A 380 -5.34 -23.75 -9.25
C PHE A 380 -4.46 -24.36 -8.15
N PRO A 381 -4.31 -25.69 -8.10
CA PRO A 381 -3.36 -26.33 -7.20
C PRO A 381 -1.93 -25.88 -7.51
N LEU A 382 -1.23 -25.34 -6.52
CA LEU A 382 0.19 -24.99 -6.67
C LEU A 382 1.03 -26.28 -6.85
N PRO A 383 2.13 -26.22 -7.61
CA PRO A 383 3.05 -27.36 -7.71
C PRO A 383 3.59 -27.77 -6.33
N THR A 384 3.53 -29.07 -6.03
CA THR A 384 3.86 -29.63 -4.70
C THR A 384 5.31 -29.44 -4.30
N ASP A 385 6.20 -29.18 -5.26
CA ASP A 385 7.60 -28.88 -5.04
C ASP A 385 7.87 -27.40 -4.68
N LEU A 386 6.88 -26.51 -4.84
CA LEU A 386 7.05 -25.06 -4.62
C LEU A 386 6.46 -24.55 -3.31
N ALA A 387 5.40 -25.19 -2.80
CA ALA A 387 4.67 -24.69 -1.64
C ALA A 387 4.22 -25.83 -0.71
N PRO A 388 4.30 -25.66 0.62
CA PRO A 388 3.84 -26.65 1.59
C PRO A 388 2.30 -26.80 1.62
N VAL A 389 1.58 -25.79 1.12
CA VAL A 389 0.13 -25.76 1.01
C VAL A 389 -0.22 -25.43 -0.42
N THR A 390 -0.85 -26.35 -1.12
CA THR A 390 -1.06 -26.26 -2.57
C THR A 390 -2.47 -25.87 -2.97
N THR A 391 -3.44 -26.01 -2.07
CA THR A 391 -4.86 -25.68 -2.30
C THR A 391 -5.46 -25.06 -1.04
N PHE A 392 -6.57 -24.34 -1.18
CA PHE A 392 -7.29 -23.80 -0.02
C PHE A 392 -7.75 -24.92 0.93
N PRO A 393 -7.39 -24.86 2.22
CA PRO A 393 -8.02 -25.71 3.23
C PRO A 393 -9.46 -25.27 3.52
N ALA A 394 -10.23 -26.15 4.15
CA ALA A 394 -11.57 -25.79 4.63
C ALA A 394 -11.51 -24.75 5.75
N GLY A 395 -12.57 -23.96 5.88
CA GLY A 395 -12.73 -22.96 6.92
C GLY A 395 -13.26 -21.63 6.39
N ALA A 396 -13.28 -20.65 7.27
CA ALA A 396 -13.78 -19.32 6.99
C ALA A 396 -12.71 -18.44 6.30
N TYR A 397 -13.13 -17.68 5.30
CA TYR A 397 -12.29 -16.76 4.53
C TYR A 397 -12.94 -15.39 4.43
N GLY A 398 -12.09 -14.35 4.50
CA GLY A 398 -12.42 -13.00 4.05
C GLY A 398 -12.22 -12.90 2.54
N VAL A 399 -13.15 -12.23 1.89
CA VAL A 399 -13.10 -11.83 0.49
C VAL A 399 -13.01 -10.31 0.45
N GLU A 400 -11.84 -9.81 0.10
CA GLU A 400 -11.65 -8.38 -0.17
C GLU A 400 -11.68 -8.16 -1.68
N ALA A 401 -12.35 -7.13 -2.14
CA ALA A 401 -12.40 -6.83 -3.56
C ALA A 401 -12.32 -5.33 -3.77
N THR A 402 -11.47 -4.88 -4.69
CA THR A 402 -11.27 -3.47 -5.00
C THR A 402 -11.34 -3.23 -6.49
N SER A 403 -12.05 -2.20 -6.94
CA SER A 403 -11.91 -1.67 -8.32
C SER A 403 -11.34 -0.27 -8.28
N THR A 404 -10.39 0.02 -9.16
CA THR A 404 -9.59 1.24 -9.10
C THR A 404 -9.54 1.95 -10.45
N TRP A 405 -9.69 3.27 -10.43
CA TRP A 405 -9.49 4.19 -11.55
C TRP A 405 -8.55 5.32 -11.15
N TRP A 406 -7.56 5.60 -12.00
CA TRP A 406 -6.54 6.64 -11.78
C TRP A 406 -6.50 7.58 -12.99
N ALA A 407 -6.56 8.90 -12.76
CA ALA A 407 -6.68 9.88 -13.85
C ALA A 407 -5.56 9.85 -14.90
N HIS A 408 -4.34 9.42 -14.54
CA HIS A 408 -3.19 9.37 -15.46
C HIS A 408 -2.94 7.99 -16.07
N ALA A 409 -3.69 6.98 -15.66
CA ALA A 409 -3.63 5.67 -16.31
C ALA A 409 -4.54 5.68 -17.55
N SER A 410 -4.01 5.19 -18.66
CA SER A 410 -4.75 4.96 -19.90
C SER A 410 -5.45 3.60 -19.90
N GLY A 411 -5.04 2.70 -19.00
CA GLY A 411 -5.62 1.37 -18.84
C GLY A 411 -4.80 0.48 -17.92
N TYR A 412 -5.18 -0.80 -17.87
CA TYR A 412 -4.58 -1.82 -17.01
C TYR A 412 -3.06 -1.97 -17.19
N ALA A 413 -2.57 -1.94 -18.43
CA ALA A 413 -1.16 -2.15 -18.73
C ALA A 413 -0.22 -1.12 -18.08
N ASP A 414 -0.67 0.12 -17.88
CA ASP A 414 0.16 1.20 -17.34
C ASP A 414 0.69 0.89 -15.94
N PHE A 415 -0.08 0.13 -15.15
CA PHE A 415 0.29 -0.33 -13.81
C PHE A 415 1.49 -1.28 -13.80
N PHE A 416 1.85 -1.85 -14.95
CA PHE A 416 2.95 -2.81 -15.10
C PHE A 416 4.15 -2.25 -15.85
N THR A 417 4.12 -0.97 -16.24
CA THR A 417 5.23 -0.34 -16.98
C THR A 417 6.29 0.26 -16.06
N GLY A 418 5.98 0.45 -14.78
CA GLY A 418 6.79 1.24 -13.84
C GLY A 418 6.77 2.75 -14.12
N ARG A 419 5.89 3.23 -15.01
CA ARG A 419 5.79 4.66 -15.37
C ARG A 419 4.74 5.43 -14.57
N LEU A 420 3.77 4.72 -13.97
CA LEU A 420 2.80 5.36 -13.10
C LEU A 420 3.49 5.82 -11.81
N ASN A 421 3.84 7.10 -11.74
CA ASN A 421 4.22 7.74 -10.51
C ASN A 421 2.95 8.15 -9.75
N ARG A 422 2.86 7.77 -8.47
CA ARG A 422 1.78 8.23 -7.59
C ARG A 422 1.98 9.71 -7.30
N ASP A 423 1.39 10.56 -8.14
CA ASP A 423 1.31 12.00 -7.90
C ASP A 423 0.28 12.26 -6.79
N PRO A 424 0.66 12.95 -5.68
CA PRO A 424 -0.29 13.34 -4.64
C PRO A 424 -1.47 14.17 -5.16
N GLY A 425 -1.32 14.87 -6.29
CA GLY A 425 -2.38 15.64 -6.95
C GLY A 425 -3.30 14.83 -7.86
N MET A 426 -3.10 13.52 -7.99
CA MET A 426 -3.89 12.69 -8.91
C MET A 426 -5.28 12.37 -8.36
N GLU A 427 -6.27 12.46 -9.24
CA GLU A 427 -7.60 11.92 -8.95
C GLU A 427 -7.58 10.38 -8.97
N ILE A 428 -8.08 9.78 -7.89
CA ILE A 428 -8.18 8.34 -7.68
C ILE A 428 -9.60 8.03 -7.24
N ARG A 429 -10.20 7.02 -7.86
CA ARG A 429 -11.52 6.52 -7.49
C ARG A 429 -11.43 5.04 -7.22
N ASP A 430 -11.96 4.60 -6.10
CA ASP A 430 -11.95 3.21 -5.68
C ASP A 430 -13.34 2.77 -5.20
N THR A 431 -13.68 1.51 -5.46
CA THR A 431 -14.70 0.80 -4.69
C THR A 431 -14.04 -0.33 -3.94
N ARG A 432 -14.52 -0.62 -2.73
CA ARG A 432 -13.99 -1.69 -1.88
C ARG A 432 -15.13 -2.50 -1.32
N LEU A 433 -15.04 -3.82 -1.36
CA LEU A 433 -15.98 -4.72 -0.72
C LEU A 433 -15.20 -5.60 0.26
N PHE A 434 -15.76 -5.81 1.44
CA PHE A 434 -15.28 -6.82 2.38
C PHE A 434 -16.44 -7.75 2.73
N ALA A 435 -16.26 -9.04 2.48
CA ALA A 435 -17.28 -10.05 2.70
C ALA A 435 -16.65 -11.37 3.15
N HIS A 436 -17.48 -12.36 3.46
CA HIS A 436 -17.04 -13.62 4.05
C HIS A 436 -17.67 -14.84 3.37
N VAL A 437 -16.88 -15.91 3.30
CA VAL A 437 -17.29 -17.20 2.76
C VAL A 437 -16.69 -18.35 3.57
N GLU A 438 -17.48 -19.39 3.81
CA GLU A 438 -17.04 -20.66 4.36
C GLU A 438 -16.71 -21.64 3.22
N LEU A 439 -15.46 -22.09 3.14
CA LEU A 439 -15.04 -23.10 2.18
C LEU A 439 -15.15 -24.51 2.76
N GLN A 440 -15.90 -25.39 2.09
CA GLN A 440 -16.18 -26.77 2.50
C GLN A 440 -15.36 -27.79 1.68
#